data_AF-A0A4S8RTL7-F1
#
_entry.id   AF-A0A4S8RTL7-F1
#
_cell.length_a   1.000
_cell.length_b   1.000
_cell.length_c   1.000
_cell.angle_alpha   90.00
_cell.angle_beta   90.00
_cell.angle_gamma   90.00
#
_symmetry.space_group_name_H-M   'P 1'
#
loop_
_entity.id
_entity.type
_entity.pdbx_description
1 polymer ?
#
loop_
_entity_poly.entity_id
_entity_poly.type
_entity_poly.pdbx_seq_one_letter_code
_entity_poly.pdbx_strand_id
1 'polypeptide(L)' 'MSKRERKKEIPAFCVEFGKHLRALRVENDLSIEEIAFKAGIDAQNLRKYELGKQEMKISMLKRLADAFGITTSELLAFDN' A
#
# COMPACT_ATOMS: atom_id res chain seq x y z
N MET A 1 -23.57 17.35 10.17
CA MET A 1 -22.10 17.11 10.10
C MET A 1 -21.69 17.16 8.63
N SER A 2 -20.94 18.19 8.23
CA SER A 2 -20.54 18.39 6.84
C SER A 2 -19.71 17.20 6.34
N LYS A 3 -20.16 16.53 5.27
CA LYS A 3 -19.36 15.54 4.56
C LYS A 3 -18.14 16.27 4.02
N ARG A 4 -16.99 16.05 4.64
CA ARG A 4 -15.70 16.61 4.23
C ARG A 4 -15.47 16.22 2.78
N GLU A 5 -15.67 17.15 1.85
CA GLU A 5 -15.37 16.94 0.44
C GLU A 5 -13.89 16.58 0.32
N ARG A 6 -13.59 15.38 -0.19
CA ARG A 6 -12.24 14.86 -0.31
C ARG A 6 -11.60 15.49 -1.56
N LYS A 7 -11.29 16.79 -1.52
CA LYS A 7 -10.54 17.46 -2.60
C LYS A 7 -9.05 17.21 -2.43
N LYS A 8 -8.59 16.09 -2.97
CA LYS A 8 -7.28 15.92 -3.63
C LYS A 8 -7.34 14.58 -4.35
N GLU A 9 -7.24 14.63 -5.67
CA GLU A 9 -7.03 13.43 -6.49
C GLU A 9 -5.74 12.76 -6.01
N ILE A 10 -5.78 11.43 -5.91
CA ILE A 10 -4.62 10.67 -5.46
C ILE A 10 -3.57 10.74 -6.57
N PRO A 11 -2.31 11.09 -6.26
CA PRO A 11 -1.25 11.17 -7.26
C PRO A 11 -1.15 9.87 -8.06
N ALA A 12 -0.91 9.98 -9.37
CA ALA A 12 -0.75 8.83 -10.26
C ALA A 12 0.27 7.82 -9.72
N PHE A 13 1.39 8.33 -9.20
CA PHE A 13 2.42 7.56 -8.52
C PHE A 13 1.88 6.66 -7.39
N CYS A 14 0.95 7.16 -6.57
CA CYS A 14 0.35 6.36 -5.50
C CYS A 14 -0.58 5.26 -6.03
N VAL A 15 -1.22 5.48 -7.18
CA VAL A 15 -2.04 4.46 -7.86
C VAL A 15 -1.15 3.37 -8.43
N GLU A 16 -0.06 3.74 -9.08
CA GLU A 16 0.93 2.81 -9.65
C GLU A 16 1.63 2.01 -8.56
N PHE A 17 2.07 2.68 -7.50
CA PHE A 17 2.63 2.02 -6.31
C PHE A 17 1.65 1.03 -5.67
N GLY A 18 0.36 1.38 -5.62
CA GLY A 18 -0.69 0.45 -5.17
C GLY A 18 -0.76 -0.82 -6.02
N LYS A 19 -0.66 -0.69 -7.34
CA LYS A 19 -0.61 -1.86 -8.25
C LYS A 19 0.65 -2.69 -8.02
N HIS A 20 1.80 -2.04 -7.82
CA HIS A 20 3.06 -2.72 -7.50
C HIS A 20 2.93 -3.53 -6.20
N LEU A 21 2.39 -2.95 -5.12
CA LEU A 21 2.13 -3.65 -3.86
C LEU A 21 1.26 -4.89 -4.05
N ARG A 22 0.20 -4.77 -4.87
CA ARG A 22 -0.68 -5.88 -5.18
C ARG A 22 0.04 -6.98 -5.96
N ALA A 23 0.85 -6.61 -6.95
CA ALA A 23 1.63 -7.56 -7.73
C ALA A 23 2.61 -8.32 -6.84
N LEU A 24 3.42 -7.60 -6.06
CA LEU A 24 4.38 -8.17 -5.11
C LEU A 24 3.68 -9.14 -4.13
N ARG A 25 2.52 -8.77 -3.61
CA ARG A 25 1.75 -9.63 -2.71
C ARG A 25 1.29 -10.92 -3.40
N VAL A 26 0.77 -10.83 -4.62
CA VAL A 26 0.28 -12.00 -5.38
C VAL A 26 1.44 -12.90 -5.81
N GLU A 27 2.57 -12.33 -6.22
CA GLU A 27 3.79 -13.08 -6.59
C GLU A 27 4.37 -13.88 -5.42
N ASN A 28 4.16 -13.40 -4.18
CA ASN A 28 4.55 -14.10 -2.96
C ASN A 28 3.47 -15.05 -2.42
N ASP A 29 2.35 -15.24 -3.13
CA ASP A 29 1.19 -16.04 -2.70
C ASP A 29 0.62 -15.64 -1.33
N LEU A 30 0.59 -14.33 -1.05
CA LEU A 30 0.10 -13.79 0.21
C LEU A 30 -1.30 -13.18 0.06
N SER A 31 -2.16 -13.42 1.04
CA SER A 31 -3.45 -12.72 1.16
C SER A 31 -3.27 -11.29 1.68
N ILE A 32 -4.29 -10.45 1.47
CA ILE A 32 -4.29 -9.08 2.02
C ILE A 32 -4.21 -9.15 3.55
N GLU A 33 -4.93 -10.10 4.14
CA GLU A 33 -5.03 -10.31 5.58
C GLU A 33 -3.67 -10.69 6.19
N GLU A 34 -2.89 -11.55 5.53
CA GLU A 34 -1.56 -11.96 5.99
C GLU A 34 -0.56 -10.80 5.98
N ILE A 35 -0.48 -10.04 4.88
CA ILE A 35 0.43 -8.87 4.83
C ILE A 35 -0.03 -7.78 5.79
N ALA A 36 -1.33 -7.52 5.88
CA ALA A 36 -1.88 -6.54 6.81
C ALA A 36 -1.53 -6.91 8.26
N PHE A 37 -1.65 -8.19 8.63
CA PHE A 37 -1.26 -8.69 9.93
C PHE A 37 0.24 -8.53 10.18
N LYS A 38 1.11 -8.97 9.26
CA LYS A 38 2.57 -8.82 9.36
C LYS A 38 3.01 -7.35 9.48
N ALA A 39 2.37 -6.46 8.72
CA ALA A 39 2.61 -5.03 8.78
C ALA A 39 1.93 -4.36 10.00
N GLY A 40 1.03 -5.06 10.70
CA GLY A 40 0.19 -4.53 11.79
C GLY A 40 -0.75 -3.39 11.36
N ILE A 41 -1.22 -3.40 10.12
CA ILE A 41 -2.17 -2.43 9.59
C ILE A 41 -3.54 -3.07 9.40
N ASP A 42 -4.58 -2.24 9.31
CA ASP A 42 -5.91 -2.70 8.95
C ASP A 42 -5.96 -3.20 7.49
N ALA A 43 -6.57 -4.36 7.25
CA ALA A 43 -6.67 -4.97 5.93
C ALA A 43 -7.47 -4.12 4.94
N GLN A 44 -8.47 -3.35 5.38
CA GLN A 44 -9.16 -2.42 4.48
C GLN A 44 -8.25 -1.26 4.06
N ASN A 45 -7.37 -0.78 4.95
CA ASN A 45 -6.38 0.22 4.58
C ASN A 45 -5.41 -0.32 3.52
N LEU A 46 -4.89 -1.54 3.70
CA LEU A 46 -4.05 -2.18 2.67
C LEU A 46 -4.79 -2.31 1.34
N ARG A 47 -6.05 -2.76 1.36
CA ARG A 47 -6.88 -2.84 0.15
C ARG A 47 -7.09 -1.47 -0.51
N LYS A 48 -7.25 -0.39 0.25
CA LYS A 48 -7.34 0.97 -0.30
C LYS A 48 -6.03 1.43 -0.93
N TYR A 49 -4.88 1.06 -0.35
CA TYR A 49 -3.57 1.34 -0.92
C TYR A 49 -3.37 0.59 -2.24
N GLU A 50 -3.63 -0.72 -2.27
CA GLU A 50 -3.52 -1.53 -3.49
C GLU A 50 -4.44 -1.06 -4.64
N LEU A 51 -5.58 -0.46 -4.29
CA LEU A 51 -6.53 0.10 -5.26
C LEU A 51 -6.25 1.57 -5.63
N GLY A 52 -5.21 2.20 -5.08
CA GLY A 52 -4.94 3.63 -5.29
C GLY A 52 -6.06 4.54 -4.78
N LYS A 53 -6.81 4.13 -3.76
CA LYS A 53 -7.94 4.87 -3.15
C LYS A 53 -7.55 5.64 -1.89
N GLN A 54 -6.30 5.51 -1.45
CA GLN A 54 -5.74 6.25 -0.33
C GLN A 54 -4.22 6.36 -0.45
N GLU A 55 -3.66 7.52 -0.11
CA GLU A 55 -2.22 7.66 0.12
C GLU A 55 -1.83 7.06 1.47
N MET A 56 -0.68 6.42 1.54
CA MET A 56 -0.13 5.93 2.80
C MET A 56 0.90 6.88 3.39
N LYS A 57 0.99 6.87 4.71
CA LYS A 57 2.09 7.55 5.41
C LYS A 57 3.39 6.79 5.21
N ILE A 58 4.53 7.49 5.26
CA ILE A 58 5.86 6.87 5.19
C ILE A 58 6.08 5.79 6.28
N SER A 59 5.47 5.95 7.46
CA SER A 59 5.51 4.93 8.50
C SER A 59 4.80 3.63 8.10
N MET A 60 3.75 3.70 7.27
CA MET A 60 3.09 2.51 6.74
C MET A 60 3.91 1.87 5.63
N LEU A 61 4.56 2.67 4.78
CA LEU A 61 5.50 2.17 3.77
C LEU A 61 6.61 1.32 4.42
N LYS A 62 7.23 1.83 5.50
CA LYS A 62 8.27 1.09 6.24
C LYS A 62 7.75 -0.25 6.78
N ARG A 63 6.57 -0.24 7.40
CA ARG A 63 5.94 -1.45 7.95
C ARG A 63 5.59 -2.48 6.88
N LEU A 64 5.19 -2.03 5.69
CA LEU A 64 4.96 -2.92 4.55
C LEU A 64 6.27 -3.53 4.06
N ALA A 65 7.33 -2.73 3.91
CA ALA A 65 8.65 -3.25 3.55
C ALA A 65 9.13 -4.32 4.55
N ASP A 66 9.01 -4.05 5.85
CA ASP A 66 9.33 -5.02 6.91
C ASP A 66 8.46 -6.30 6.82
N ALA A 67 7.17 -6.16 6.50
CA ALA A 67 6.26 -7.30 6.33
C ALA A 67 6.57 -8.18 5.11
N PHE A 68 7.10 -7.57 4.04
CA PHE A 68 7.61 -8.26 2.86
C PHE A 68 9.04 -8.78 3.03
N GLY A 69 9.74 -8.38 4.11
CA GLY A 69 11.13 -8.78 4.36
C GLY A 69 12.14 -8.08 3.43
N ILE A 70 11.78 -6.91 2.89
CA ILE A 70 12.62 -6.13 1.98
C ILE A 70 12.85 -4.72 2.54
N THR A 71 13.81 -4.00 1.95
CA THR A 71 14.05 -2.59 2.26
C THR A 71 12.97 -1.69 1.66
N THR A 72 12.81 -0.48 2.20
CA THR A 72 11.91 0.52 1.61
C THR A 72 12.34 0.93 0.21
N SER A 73 13.65 0.87 -0.09
CA SER A 73 14.18 1.18 -1.41
C SER A 73 13.80 0.12 -2.43
N GLU A 74 13.91 -1.17 -2.08
CA GLU A 74 13.44 -2.28 -2.93
C GLU A 74 11.93 -2.22 -3.13
N LEU A 75 11.17 -1.92 -2.08
CA LEU A 75 9.72 -1.77 -2.19
C LEU A 75 9.33 -0.63 -3.14
N LEU A 76 10.13 0.44 -3.22
CA LEU A 76 9.91 1.56 -4.13
C LEU A 76 10.54 1.34 -5.52
N ALA A 77 11.28 0.24 -5.73
CA ALA A 77 11.90 -0.09 -6.99
C ALA A 77 10.87 -0.76 -7.92
N PHE A 78 9.98 0.05 -8.48
CA PHE A 78 9.03 -0.37 -9.51
C PHE A 78 9.11 0.59 -10.69
N ASP A 79 9.06 0.05 -11.90
CA ASP A 79 9.05 0.84 -13.11
C ASP A 79 7.65 1.44 -13.33
N ASN A 80 7.64 2.74 -13.63
CA ASN A 80 6.48 3.51 -14.07
C ASN A 80 6.52 3.73 -15.57
#